data_AF-A0A7V2QWX6-F1
#
_entry.id   AF-A0A7V2QWX6-F1
#
_cell.length_a   1.000
_cell.length_b   1.000
_cell.length_c   1.000
_cell.angle_alpha   90.00
_cell.angle_beta   90.00
_cell.angle_gamma   90.00
#
_symmetry.space_group_name_H-M   'P 1'
#
loop_
_entity.id
_entity.type
_entity.pdbx_description
1 polymer ?
#
loop_
_entity_poly.entity_id
_entity_poly.type
_entity_poly.pdbx_seq_one_letter_code
_entity_poly.pdbx_strand_id
1 'polypeptide(L)'
;MRTLVLGLGNPILSDDSVGFRVAQLLRSQLDQREVTVLETGVAGLNLLDLLVGYDKAVIIDAIQTVEGKAGDVYHLDPRDFD
;
A
#
# COMPACT_ATOMS: atom_id res chain seq x y z
N MET A 1 -17.41 8.62 -2.21
CA MET A 1 -16.57 7.75 -1.38
C MET A 1 -15.13 7.96 -1.84
N ARG A 2 -14.27 8.50 -0.98
CA ARG A 2 -12.87 8.78 -1.29
C ARG A 2 -12.00 7.58 -0.93
N THR A 3 -11.29 7.04 -1.93
CA THR A 3 -10.40 5.90 -1.74
C THR A 3 -8.94 6.34 -1.83
N LEU A 4 -8.11 5.88 -0.90
CA LEU A 4 -6.66 5.98 -0.95
C LEU A 4 -6.07 4.63 -1.39
N VAL A 5 -5.18 4.65 -2.37
CA VAL A 5 -4.26 3.55 -2.66
C VAL A 5 -2.86 4.00 -2.25
N LEU A 6 -2.26 3.29 -1.30
CA LEU A 6 -1.00 3.67 -0.69
C LEU A 6 0.05 2.58 -0.92
N GLY A 7 1.05 2.88 -1.74
CA GLY A 7 2.23 2.05 -1.91
C GLY A 7 3.24 2.31 -0.81
N LEU A 8 3.52 1.31 0.00
CA LEU A 8 4.53 1.34 1.05
C LEU A 8 5.86 0.74 0.57
N GLY A 9 6.89 1.00 1.36
CA GLY A 9 8.20 0.37 1.25
C GLY A 9 9.33 1.33 0.91
N ASN A 10 10.46 0.77 0.52
CA ASN A 10 11.68 1.52 0.24
C ASN A 10 12.12 1.35 -1.22
N PRO A 11 12.12 2.43 -2.04
CA PRO A 11 12.39 2.33 -3.47
C PRO A 11 13.81 1.88 -3.83
N ILE A 12 14.75 1.91 -2.87
CA ILE A 12 16.15 1.49 -3.08
C ILE A 12 16.49 0.14 -2.44
N LEU A 13 15.53 -0.53 -1.78
CA LEU A 13 15.75 -1.79 -1.07
C LEU A 13 15.11 -2.99 -1.80
N SER A 14 15.59 -3.27 -3.01
CA SER A 14 15.18 -4.43 -3.83
C SER A 14 13.66 -4.68 -3.83
N ASP A 15 13.18 -5.80 -3.28
CA ASP A 15 11.79 -6.22 -3.32
C ASP A 15 10.88 -5.40 -2.39
N ASP A 16 11.45 -4.70 -1.40
CA ASP A 16 10.72 -3.73 -0.56
C ASP A 16 10.18 -2.56 -1.39
N SER A 17 10.68 -2.36 -2.61
CA SER A 17 10.15 -1.34 -3.52
C SER A 17 8.81 -1.71 -4.18
N VAL A 18 8.30 -2.93 -3.98
CA VAL A 18 7.12 -3.44 -4.72
C VAL A 18 5.88 -2.55 -4.54
N GLY A 19 5.60 -2.07 -3.33
CA GLY A 19 4.46 -1.19 -3.08
C GLY A 19 4.54 0.12 -3.87
N PHE A 20 5.72 0.75 -3.91
CA PHE A 20 5.99 1.91 -4.77
C PHE A 20 5.75 1.60 -6.25
N ARG A 21 6.29 0.48 -6.75
CA ARG A 21 6.16 0.11 -8.17
C ARG A 21 4.71 -0.11 -8.57
N VAL A 22 3.93 -0.78 -7.72
CA VAL A 22 2.50 -1.01 -7.98
C VAL A 22 1.73 0.30 -7.96
N ALA A 23 1.95 1.17 -6.97
CA ALA A 23 1.29 2.48 -6.90
C ALA A 23 1.58 3.35 -8.14
N GLN A 24 2.85 3.39 -8.58
CA GLN A 24 3.25 4.11 -9.80
C GLN A 24 2.52 3.60 -11.05
N LEU A 25 2.39 2.27 -11.19
CA LEU A 25 1.66 1.65 -12.30
C LEU A 25 0.16 1.95 -12.26
N LEU A 26 -0.46 1.92 -11.07
CA LEU A 26 -1.89 2.16 -10.89
C LEU A 26 -2.27 3.63 -11.12
N ARG A 27 -1.36 4.57 -10.89
CA ARG A 27 -1.63 6.00 -11.04
C ARG A 27 -2.13 6.39 -12.43
N SER A 28 -1.66 5.72 -13.49
CA SER A 28 -2.10 5.97 -14.87
C SER A 28 -3.34 5.18 -15.28
N GLN A 29 -3.78 4.21 -14.46
CA GLN A 29 -4.87 3.29 -14.77
C GLN A 29 -6.17 3.62 -14.02
N LEU A 30 -6.08 4.40 -12.93
CA LEU A 30 -7.22 4.73 -12.07
C LEU A 30 -7.71 6.16 -12.28
N ASP A 31 -9.02 6.37 -12.14
CA ASP A 31 -9.63 7.71 -12.15
C ASP A 31 -9.23 8.49 -10.89
N GLN A 32 -8.39 9.51 -11.09
CA GLN A 32 -7.83 10.35 -10.04
C GLN A 32 -8.88 11.26 -9.36
N ARG A 33 -10.11 11.32 -9.88
CA ARG A 33 -11.22 12.05 -9.23
C ARG A 33 -11.80 11.29 -8.04
N GLU A 34 -11.72 9.95 -8.07
CA GLU A 34 -12.31 9.08 -7.05
C GLU A 34 -11.26 8.38 -6.20
N VAL A 35 -10.08 8.14 -6.77
CA VAL A 35 -8.98 7.42 -6.14
C VAL A 35 -7.74 8.30 -6.06
N THR A 36 -7.20 8.48 -4.86
CA THR A 36 -5.88 9.09 -4.67
C THR A 36 -4.84 8.00 -4.58
N VAL A 37 -3.76 8.11 -5.35
CA VAL A 37 -2.64 7.17 -5.34
C VAL A 37 -1.37 7.87 -4.84
N LEU A 38 -0.79 7.33 -3.77
CA LEU A 38 0.41 7.86 -3.10
C LEU A 38 1.44 6.75 -2.86
N GLU A 39 2.71 7.15 -2.81
CA GLU A 39 3.82 6.34 -2.35
C GLU A 39 4.40 6.93 -1.07
N THR A 40 4.80 6.09 -0.10
CA THR A 40 5.43 6.58 1.13
C THR A 40 6.39 5.56 1.73
N GLY A 41 7.57 6.03 2.15
CA GLY A 41 8.49 5.26 3.00
C GLY A 41 8.26 5.50 4.49
N VAL A 42 7.19 6.20 4.86
CA VAL A 42 6.82 6.45 6.25
C VAL A 42 6.20 5.18 6.84
N ALA A 43 6.63 4.84 8.06
CA ALA A 43 6.17 3.65 8.77
C ALA A 43 5.53 4.00 10.13
N GLY A 44 4.84 3.01 10.70
CA GLY A 44 4.26 3.10 12.04
C GLY A 44 3.10 4.09 12.15
N LEU A 45 2.97 4.74 13.31
CA LEU A 45 1.83 5.63 13.60
C LEU A 45 1.77 6.87 12.69
N ASN A 46 2.90 7.31 12.12
CA ASN A 46 2.94 8.42 11.17
C ASN A 46 2.18 8.12 9.87
N LEU A 47 1.87 6.85 9.60
CA LEU A 47 1.01 6.44 8.49
C LEU A 47 -0.42 6.96 8.66
N LEU A 48 -0.90 7.10 9.90
CA LEU A 48 -2.28 7.47 10.20
C LEU A 48 -2.65 8.83 9.63
N ASP A 49 -1.70 9.78 9.61
CA ASP A 49 -1.91 11.12 9.06
C ASP A 49 -2.24 11.08 7.55
N LEU A 50 -1.74 10.07 6.82
CA LEU A 50 -2.02 9.88 5.41
C LEU A 50 -3.41 9.28 5.15
N LEU A 51 -3.99 8.59 6.14
CA LEU A 51 -5.30 7.94 6.03
C LEU A 51 -6.46 8.91 6.33
N VAL A 52 -6.19 10.02 7.01
CA VAL A 52 -7.22 10.99 7.41
C VAL A 52 -7.96 11.55 6.20
N GLY A 53 -9.30 11.52 6.26
CA GLY A 53 -10.17 12.10 5.23
C GLY A 53 -10.53 11.15 4.07
N TYR A 54 -10.07 9.90 4.12
CA TYR A 54 -10.48 8.85 3.20
C TYR A 54 -11.49 7.90 3.86
N ASP A 55 -12.44 7.43 3.07
CA ASP A 55 -13.44 6.44 3.53
C ASP A 55 -12.90 5.01 3.47
N LYS A 56 -11.92 4.78 2.58
CA LYS A 56 -11.30 3.47 2.34
C LYS A 56 -9.82 3.64 2.01
N ALA A 57 -8.99 2.77 2.55
CA ALA A 57 -7.57 2.66 2.19
C ALA A 57 -7.25 1.25 1.67
N VAL A 58 -6.45 1.18 0.61
CA VAL A 58 -5.82 -0.03 0.10
C VAL A 58 -4.32 0.16 0.23
N ILE A 59 -3.69 -0.65 1.07
CA ILE A 59 -2.26 -0.59 1.35
C ILE A 59 -1.58 -1.70 0.55
N ILE A 60 -0.50 -1.36 -0.14
CA ILE A 60 0.29 -2.28 -0.95
C ILE A 60 1.71 -2.25 -0.40
N ASP A 61 2.17 -3.36 0.16
CA ASP A 61 3.47 -3.45 0.83
C ASP A 61 4.13 -4.80 0.55
N ALA A 62 5.46 -4.83 0.67
CA ALA A 62 6.17 -6.10 0.78
C ALA A 62 5.93 -6.68 2.17
N ILE A 63 5.64 -7.98 2.26
CA ILE A 63 5.45 -8.67 3.54
C ILE A 63 6.27 -9.95 3.59
N GLN A 64 6.90 -10.19 4.74
CA GLN A 64 7.52 -11.46 5.06
C GLN A 64 6.61 -12.23 6.02
N THR A 65 6.17 -13.42 5.61
CA THR A 65 5.37 -14.32 6.44
C THR A 65 6.18 -15.57 6.80
N VAL A 66 5.76 -16.31 7.82
CA VAL A 66 6.51 -17.47 8.35
C VAL A 66 6.66 -18.58 7.32
N GLU A 67 5.61 -18.86 6.55
CA GLU A 67 5.57 -19.96 5.57
C GLU A 67 5.47 -19.48 4.11
N GLY A 68 5.53 -18.16 3.89
CA GLY A 68 5.38 -17.59 2.56
C GLY A 68 6.57 -17.83 1.65
N LYS A 69 6.30 -17.86 0.35
CA LYS A 69 7.31 -17.92 -0.71
C LYS A 69 7.38 -16.59 -1.44
N ALA A 70 8.56 -16.29 -1.99
CA ALA A 70 8.76 -15.08 -2.78
C ALA A 70 7.78 -15.04 -3.96
N GLY A 71 7.06 -13.92 -4.09
CA GLY A 71 6.04 -13.72 -5.12
C GLY A 71 4.61 -14.15 -4.72
N ASP A 72 4.42 -14.75 -3.54
CA ASP A 72 3.07 -14.97 -3.02
C ASP A 72 2.36 -13.63 -2.78
N VAL A 73 1.07 -13.58 -3.11
CA VAL A 73 0.23 -12.39 -2.91
C VAL A 73 -0.81 -12.69 -1.85
N TYR A 74 -0.82 -11.85 -0.81
CA TYR A 74 -1.76 -11.92 0.29
C TYR A 74 -2.76 -10.79 0.20
N HIS A 75 -4.03 -11.09 0.45
CA HIS A 75 -5.07 -10.08 0.66
C HIS A 75 -5.50 -10.16 2.11
N LEU A 76 -5.14 -9.13 2.88
CA LEU A 76 -5.37 -9.04 4.31
C LEU A 76 -6.41 -7.97 4.59
N ASP A 77 -7.35 -8.30 5.46
CA ASP A 77 -8.31 -7.39 6.07
C ASP A 77 -7.81 -7.00 7.47
N PRO A 78 -8.17 -5.81 8.01
CA PRO A 78 -7.82 -5.46 9.39
C PRO A 78 -8.13 -6.55 10.43
N ARG A 79 -9.18 -7.35 10.21
CA ARG A 79 -9.58 -8.47 11.10
C ARG A 79 -8.58 -9.63 11.10
N ASP A 80 -7.68 -9.71 10.13
CA ASP A 80 -6.65 -10.75 10.07
C ASP A 80 -5.48 -10.46 11.04
N PHE A 81 -5.47 -9.29 11.68
CA PHE A 81 -4.45 -8.86 12.65
C PHE A 81 -4.93 -8.90 14.11
N ASP A 82 -6.16 -9.35 14.35
CA ASP A 82 -6.76 -9.51 15.68
C ASP A 82 -6.30 -10.78 16.42
#